data_AF-A0A4V1IMT0-F1
#
_entry.id   AF-A0A4V1IMT0-F1
#
_cell.length_a   1.000
_cell.length_b   1.000
_cell.length_c   1.000
_cell.angle_alpha   90.00
_cell.angle_beta   90.00
_cell.angle_gamma   90.00
#
_symmetry.space_group_name_H-M   'P 1'
#
loop_
_entity.id
_entity.type
_entity.pdbx_description
1 polymer ?
#
loop_
_entity_poly.entity_id
_entity_poly.type
_entity_poly.pdbx_seq_one_letter_code
_entity_poly.pdbx_strand_id
1 'polypeptide(L)'
;MGSTNINDHNIQISVKGDFLKAWQACHNDFMSIDDLTKEQKDLSQYTVTFSEEDSNYIILFEAKLLTSEQAKKYNRIALGRDTKYVVNKESFKIVERIFYK
;
A
#
# COMPACT_ATOMS: atom_id res chain seq x y z
N MET A 1 35.76 -27.74 -10.88
CA MET A 1 34.95 -26.88 -11.77
C MET A 1 33.56 -26.82 -11.17
N GLY A 2 33.20 -25.67 -10.61
CA GLY A 2 32.01 -25.50 -9.78
C GLY A 2 30.75 -25.36 -10.63
N SER A 3 29.75 -26.20 -10.35
CA SER A 3 28.40 -26.02 -10.85
C SER A 3 27.68 -25.05 -9.92
N THR A 4 27.54 -23.79 -10.34
CA THR A 4 26.70 -22.82 -9.65
C THR A 4 25.25 -23.16 -9.94
N ASN A 5 24.61 -23.86 -9.01
CA ASN A 5 23.15 -24.03 -8.99
C ASN A 5 22.54 -22.69 -8.56
N ILE A 6 22.07 -21.91 -9.53
CA ILE A 6 21.28 -20.70 -9.27
C ILE A 6 19.85 -21.20 -9.04
N ASN A 7 19.52 -21.51 -7.79
CA ASN A 7 18.13 -21.69 -7.40
C ASN A 7 17.49 -20.30 -7.40
N ASP A 8 16.92 -19.92 -8.54
CA ASP A 8 15.93 -18.86 -8.64
C ASP A 8 14.70 -19.30 -7.84
N HIS A 9 14.75 -19.04 -6.53
CA HIS A 9 13.57 -19.05 -5.70
C HIS A 9 12.69 -17.89 -6.16
N ASN A 10 11.89 -18.15 -7.20
CA ASN A 10 10.66 -17.44 -7.46
C ASN A 10 9.80 -17.65 -6.21
N ILE A 11 9.94 -16.76 -5.22
CA ILE A 11 9.04 -16.68 -4.08
C ILE A 11 7.73 -16.17 -4.65
N GLN A 12 6.92 -17.10 -5.16
CA GLN A 12 5.54 -16.87 -5.49
C GLN A 12 4.84 -16.68 -4.16
N ILE A 13 4.85 -15.43 -3.65
CA ILE A 13 4.10 -15.05 -2.46
C ILE A 13 2.63 -15.27 -2.82
N SER A 14 2.09 -16.41 -2.39
CA SER A 14 0.66 -16.67 -2.44
C SER A 14 -0.01 -15.60 -1.60
N VAL A 15 -0.49 -14.54 -2.24
CA VAL A 15 -1.35 -13.56 -1.60
C VAL A 15 -2.59 -14.33 -1.19
N LYS A 16 -2.67 -14.73 0.08
CA LYS A 16 -3.82 -15.44 0.64
C LYS A 16 -5.07 -14.63 0.28
N GLY A 17 -6.14 -15.29 -0.19
CA GLY A 17 -7.35 -14.59 -0.65
C GLY A 17 -7.95 -13.61 0.37
N ASP A 18 -7.63 -13.79 1.64
CA ASP A 18 -8.02 -12.90 2.73
C ASP A 18 -7.31 -11.52 2.69
N PHE A 19 -6.08 -11.43 2.17
CA PHE A 19 -5.45 -10.14 1.89
C PHE A 19 -6.20 -9.34 0.82
N LEU A 20 -6.82 -10.02 -0.16
CA LEU A 20 -7.61 -9.34 -1.19
C LEU A 20 -8.90 -8.74 -0.62
N LYS A 21 -9.51 -9.38 0.39
CA LYS A 21 -10.68 -8.82 1.10
C LYS A 21 -10.28 -7.59 1.91
N ALA A 22 -9.19 -7.67 2.67
CA ALA A 22 -8.66 -6.54 3.41
C ALA A 22 -8.26 -5.39 2.46
N TRP A 23 -7.62 -5.71 1.33
CA TRP A 23 -7.30 -4.78 0.26
C TRP A 23 -8.54 -4.05 -0.25
N GLN A 24 -9.59 -4.80 -0.59
CA GLN A 24 -10.82 -4.21 -1.13
C GLN A 24 -11.45 -3.23 -0.15
N ALA A 25 -11.48 -3.56 1.15
CA ALA A 25 -11.98 -2.67 2.19
C ALA A 25 -11.15 -1.37 2.26
N CYS A 26 -9.82 -1.49 2.30
CA CYS A 26 -8.92 -0.34 2.39
C CYS A 26 -8.94 0.52 1.12
N HIS A 27 -9.02 -0.09 -0.05
CA HIS A 27 -9.11 0.61 -1.33
C HIS A 27 -10.41 1.42 -1.42
N ASN A 28 -11.55 0.82 -1.04
CA ASN A 28 -12.84 1.53 -1.06
C ASN A 28 -12.84 2.72 -0.10
N ASP A 29 -12.26 2.56 1.10
CA ASP A 29 -12.11 3.66 2.05
C ASP A 29 -11.14 4.74 1.54
N PHE A 30 -9.99 4.35 0.98
CA PHE A 30 -9.03 5.28 0.41
C PHE A 30 -9.64 6.15 -0.71
N MET A 31 -10.45 5.53 -1.57
CA MET A 31 -11.14 6.24 -2.65
C MET A 31 -12.24 7.18 -2.14
N SER A 32 -12.77 6.98 -0.93
CA SER A 32 -13.79 7.83 -0.32
C SER A 32 -13.24 9.00 0.50
N ILE A 33 -11.91 9.11 0.67
CA ILE A 33 -11.30 10.22 1.42
C ILE A 33 -11.51 11.55 0.69
N ASP A 34 -12.37 12.43 1.19
CA ASP A 34 -12.71 13.69 0.53
C ASP A 34 -11.55 14.69 0.44
N ASP A 35 -10.61 14.63 1.40
CA ASP A 35 -9.44 15.51 1.46
C ASP A 35 -8.39 15.23 0.37
N LEU A 36 -8.52 14.12 -0.37
CA LEU A 36 -7.59 13.76 -1.45
C LEU A 36 -8.22 14.06 -2.80
N THR A 37 -7.48 14.80 -3.62
CA THR A 37 -7.89 15.04 -5.02
C THR A 37 -7.82 13.75 -5.83
N LYS A 38 -8.45 13.74 -7.01
CA LYS A 38 -8.43 12.59 -7.93
C LYS A 38 -7.00 12.16 -8.30
N GLU A 39 -6.09 13.10 -8.52
CA GLU A 39 -4.68 12.81 -8.84
C GLU A 39 -3.96 12.17 -7.64
N GLN A 40 -4.27 12.62 -6.42
CA GLN A 40 -3.70 12.05 -5.21
C GLN A 40 -4.26 10.66 -4.86
N LYS A 41 -5.42 10.31 -5.41
CA LYS A 41 -6.02 8.97 -5.29
C LYS A 41 -5.54 7.98 -6.35
N ASP A 42 -4.71 8.42 -7.30
CA ASP A 42 -4.16 7.51 -8.30
C ASP A 42 -3.18 6.53 -7.66
N LEU A 43 -3.54 5.24 -7.65
CA LEU A 43 -2.72 4.17 -7.10
C LEU A 43 -1.35 4.03 -7.78
N SER A 44 -1.18 4.55 -9.00
CA SER A 44 0.14 4.58 -9.66
C SER A 44 1.17 5.38 -8.85
N GLN A 45 0.70 6.33 -8.04
CA GLN A 45 1.50 7.16 -7.14
C GLN A 45 1.92 6.45 -5.85
N TYR A 46 1.54 5.19 -5.65
CA TYR A 46 1.78 4.48 -4.39
C TYR A 46 2.53 3.17 -4.59
N THR A 47 3.31 2.82 -3.58
CA THR A 47 3.72 1.45 -3.29
C THR A 47 2.78 0.91 -2.23
N VAL A 48 2.10 -0.20 -2.52
CA VAL A 48 1.18 -0.82 -1.56
C VAL A 48 1.87 -2.04 -0.94
N THR A 49 1.99 -2.06 0.38
CA THR A 49 2.55 -3.19 1.11
C THR A 49 1.50 -3.86 1.98
N PHE A 50 1.63 -5.18 2.10
CA PHE A 50 0.75 -6.04 2.88
C PHE A 50 1.59 -6.73 3.93
N SER A 51 1.17 -6.63 5.19
CA SER A 51 1.76 -7.41 6.27
C SER A 51 0.68 -7.92 7.22
N GLU A 52 1.10 -8.81 8.11
CA GLU A 52 0.21 -9.54 9.00
C GLU A 52 0.79 -9.45 10.42
N GLU A 53 -0.02 -9.01 11.39
CA GLU A 53 0.37 -8.90 12.80
C GLU A 53 -0.76 -9.51 13.65
N ASP A 54 -0.45 -10.42 14.58
CA ASP A 54 -1.40 -11.03 15.53
C ASP A 54 -2.80 -11.34 14.95
N SER A 55 -3.78 -10.46 15.19
CA SER A 55 -5.18 -10.55 14.77
C SER A 55 -5.58 -9.61 13.62
N ASN A 56 -4.61 -8.91 13.02
CA ASN A 56 -4.83 -7.89 12.00
C ASN A 56 -4.01 -8.11 10.71
N TYR A 57 -4.59 -7.70 9.60
CA TYR A 57 -3.84 -7.34 8.40
C TYR A 57 -3.47 -5.86 8.46
N ILE A 58 -2.27 -5.57 7.99
CA ILE A 58 -1.77 -4.20 7.83
C ILE A 58 -1.62 -3.95 6.34
N ILE A 59 -2.22 -2.85 5.87
CA ILE A 59 -2.11 -2.41 4.48
C ILE A 59 -1.61 -0.98 4.49
N LEU A 60 -0.44 -0.77 3.91
CA LEU A 60 0.18 0.55 3.83
C LEU A 60 0.21 1.01 2.38
N PHE A 61 -0.37 2.18 2.15
CA PHE A 61 -0.27 2.94 0.92
C PHE A 61 0.83 3.97 1.14
N GLU A 62 2.03 3.70 0.63
CA GLU A 62 3.18 4.59 0.74
C GLU A 62 3.31 5.42 -0.54
N ALA A 63 3.24 6.74 -0.43
CA ALA A 63 3.30 7.65 -1.56
C ALA A 63 4.72 7.67 -2.14
N LYS A 64 4.82 7.42 -3.44
CA LYS A 64 6.08 7.50 -4.17
C LYS A 64 6.57 8.94 -4.19
N LEU A 65 7.88 9.08 -4.02
CA LEU A 65 8.55 10.35 -4.20
C LEU A 65 8.47 10.78 -5.67
N LEU A 66 8.22 12.06 -5.87
CA LEU A 66 8.26 12.69 -7.17
C LEU A 66 9.71 12.80 -7.66
N THR A 67 9.89 12.80 -8.98
CA THR A 67 11.17 13.21 -9.56
C THR A 67 11.46 14.67 -9.21
N SER A 68 12.71 15.10 -9.26
CA SER A 68 13.09 16.49 -8.96
C SER A 68 12.35 17.53 -9.82
N GLU A 69 12.02 17.19 -11.07
CA GLU A 69 11.25 18.07 -11.96
C GLU A 69 9.78 18.18 -11.53
N GLN A 70 9.15 17.04 -11.26
CA GLN A 70 7.78 16.98 -10.76
C GLN A 70 7.67 17.67 -9.39
N ALA A 71 8.60 17.43 -8.50
CA ALA A 71 8.62 18.02 -7.16
C ALA A 71 8.66 19.55 -7.22
N LYS A 72 9.44 20.12 -8.15
CA LYS A 72 9.45 21.56 -8.42
C LYS A 72 8.12 22.06 -8.99
N LYS A 73 7.54 21.33 -9.95
CA LYS A 73 6.26 21.69 -10.57
C LYS A 73 5.12 21.76 -9.55
N TYR A 74 5.04 20.77 -8.66
CA TYR A 74 3.96 20.65 -7.68
C TYR A 74 4.29 21.31 -6.34
N ASN A 75 5.54 21.78 -6.16
CA ASN A 75 6.08 22.28 -4.89
C ASN A 75 5.84 21.30 -3.71
N ARG A 76 6.06 20.00 -3.96
CA ARG A 76 5.82 18.90 -3.03
C ARG A 76 6.81 17.77 -3.28
N ILE A 77 7.13 16.96 -2.27
CA ILE A 77 8.01 15.79 -2.42
C ILE A 77 7.27 14.54 -2.93
N ALA A 78 5.96 14.47 -2.71
CA ALA A 78 5.08 13.40 -3.16
C ALA A 78 3.72 14.01 -3.54
N LEU A 79 3.00 13.38 -4.47
CA LEU A 79 1.60 13.76 -4.77
C LEU A 79 0.65 13.13 -3.74
N GLY A 80 0.85 11.85 -3.44
CA GLY A 80 0.02 11.09 -2.53
C GLY A 80 0.18 11.44 -1.05
N ARG A 81 -0.56 10.73 -0.20
CA ARG A 81 -0.43 10.78 1.26
C ARG A 81 -0.34 9.37 1.83
N ASP A 82 0.71 9.13 2.60
CA ASP A 82 0.93 7.86 3.28
C ASP A 82 -0.26 7.52 4.17
N THR A 83 -0.83 6.35 3.95
CA THR A 83 -2.01 5.88 4.67
C THR A 83 -1.83 4.43 5.10
N LYS A 84 -1.81 4.19 6.40
CA LYS A 84 -1.81 2.84 6.99
C LYS A 84 -3.21 2.47 7.44
N TYR A 85 -3.61 1.27 7.07
CA TYR A 85 -4.81 0.62 7.54
C TYR A 85 -4.46 -0.56 8.43
N VAL A 86 -5.20 -0.68 9.52
CA VAL A 86 -5.24 -1.88 10.35
C VAL A 86 -6.61 -2.51 10.12
N VAL A 87 -6.64 -3.77 9.71
CA VAL A 87 -7.87 -4.50 9.34
C VAL A 87 -7.96 -5.76 10.18
N ASN A 88 -9.06 -5.95 10.89
CA ASN A 88 -9.27 -7.16 11.68
C ASN A 88 -9.43 -8.40 10.78
N LYS A 89 -8.69 -9.49 11.05
CA LYS A 89 -8.65 -10.70 10.20
C LYS A 89 -9.97 -11.48 10.14
N GLU A 90 -10.76 -11.44 11.20
CA GLU A 90 -12.01 -12.21 11.27
C GLU A 90 -13.15 -11.49 10.54
N SER A 91 -13.25 -10.18 10.76
CA SER A 91 -14.35 -9.36 10.25
C SER A 91 -14.03 -8.62 8.94
N PHE A 92 -12.76 -8.53 8.56
CA PHE A 92 -12.26 -7.74 7.43
C PHE A 92 -12.65 -6.24 7.49
N LYS A 93 -12.98 -5.74 8.67
CA LYS A 93 -13.29 -4.33 8.90
C LYS A 93 -12.02 -3.55 9.22
N ILE A 94 -11.92 -2.34 8.68
CA ILE A 94 -10.90 -1.37 9.07
C ILE A 94 -11.14 -1.00 10.53
N VAL A 95 -10.18 -1.31 11.40
CA VAL A 95 -10.22 -0.93 12.82
C VAL A 95 -9.51 0.39 13.06
N GLU A 96 -8.53 0.73 12.22
CA GLU A 96 -7.78 1.96 12.34
C GLU A 96 -7.28 2.45 10.98
N ARG A 97 -7.27 3.77 10.79
CA ARG A 97 -6.68 4.47 9.65
C ARG A 97 -5.76 5.56 10.16
N ILE A 98 -4.49 5.47 9.81
CA ILE A 98 -3.44 6.40 10.23
C ILE A 98 -2.90 7.12 8.99
N PHE A 99 -2.82 8.44 9.06
CA PHE A 99 -2.16 9.27 8.06
C PHE A 99 -0.80 9.71 8.57
N TYR A 100 0.25 9.50 7.77
CA TYR A 100 1.56 10.05 8.07
C TYR A 100 1.73 11.43 7.43
N LYS A 101 2.55 12.27 8.05
CA LYS A 101 2.86 13.64 7.62
C LYS A 101 4.12 13.67 6.77
#